data_AF-A0A512JI80-F1
#
_entry.id   AF-A0A512JI80-F1
#
_cell.length_a   1.000
_cell.length_b   1.000
_cell.length_c   1.000
_cell.angle_alpha   90.00
_cell.angle_beta   90.00
_cell.angle_gamma   90.00
#
_symmetry.space_group_name_H-M   'P 1'
#
loop_
_entity.id
_entity.type
_entity.pdbx_description
1 polymer ?
#
loop_
_entity_poly.entity_id
_entity_poly.type
_entity_poly.pdbx_seq_one_letter_code
_entity_poly.pdbx_strand_id
1 'polypeptide(L)' 'MSEASNPGVKVVALSHDLIRQRSIVKLVWTQDPEKSVALPVPFGCSLDDVRDEAEKALRALSAETAALVVGS' A
#
# COMPACT_ATOMS: atom_id res chain seq x y z
N MET A 1 8.33 -8.79 28.18
CA MET A 1 7.04 -8.90 27.49
C MET A 1 7.33 -8.65 26.02
N SER A 2 7.41 -9.72 25.23
CA SER A 2 7.72 -9.61 23.82
C SER A 2 6.45 -9.20 23.10
N GLU A 3 6.35 -7.94 22.64
CA GLU A 3 5.41 -7.60 21.58
C GLU A 3 5.76 -8.50 20.40
N ALA A 4 4.99 -9.57 20.19
CA ALA A 4 5.04 -10.31 18.94
C ALA A 4 4.70 -9.31 17.85
N SER A 5 5.73 -8.81 17.17
CA SER A 5 5.64 -7.79 16.13
C SER A 5 4.69 -8.29 15.06
N ASN A 6 3.44 -7.84 15.12
CA ASN A 6 2.37 -8.36 14.28
C ASN A 6 2.78 -8.08 12.82
N PRO A 7 2.82 -9.11 11.95
CA PRO A 7 3.20 -8.89 10.56
C PRO A 7 2.19 -7.92 9.94
N GLY A 8 2.69 -6.82 9.40
CA GLY A 8 1.86 -5.76 8.88
C GLY A 8 2.63 -4.85 7.95
N VAL A 9 1.95 -3.80 7.48
CA VAL A 9 2.54 -2.75 6.66
C VAL A 9 2.25 -1.38 7.27
N LYS A 10 3.13 -0.42 7.02
CA LYS A 10 2.98 0.98 7.43
C LYS A 10 2.95 1.88 6.20
N VAL A 11 2.05 2.85 6.18
CA VAL A 11 2.10 3.97 5.23
C VAL A 11 3.30 4.85 5.60
N VAL A 12 4.19 5.10 4.63
CA VAL A 12 5.40 5.94 4.84
C VAL A 12 5.43 7.16 3.93
N ALA A 13 4.64 7.15 2.85
CA ALA A 13 4.53 8.31 1.97
C ALA A 13 3.19 8.27 1.22
N LEU A 14 2.71 9.46 0.86
CA LEU A 14 1.63 9.68 -0.08
C LEU A 14 2.15 10.67 -1.13
N SER A 15 2.17 10.25 -2.38
CA SER A 15 2.63 11.07 -3.51
C SER A 15 1.46 11.38 -4.42
N HIS A 16 1.32 12.65 -4.82
CA HIS A 16 0.29 13.09 -5.75
C HIS A 16 0.91 13.38 -7.12
N ASP A 17 0.46 12.67 -8.14
CA ASP A 17 0.76 12.95 -9.53
C ASP A 17 -0.37 13.82 -10.08
N LEU A 18 -0.15 15.14 -10.05
CA LEU A 18 -1.13 16.14 -10.46
C LEU A 18 -1.39 16.13 -11.97
N ILE A 19 -0.41 15.68 -12.76
CA ILE A 19 -0.52 15.60 -14.22
C ILE A 19 -1.48 14.48 -14.60
N ARG A 20 -1.35 13.32 -13.94
CA ARG A 20 -2.19 12.14 -14.19
C ARG A 20 -3.39 12.03 -13.25
N GLN A 21 -3.59 13.02 -12.38
CA GLN A 21 -4.63 13.06 -11.34
C GLN A 21 -4.75 11.73 -10.58
N ARG A 22 -3.62 11.25 -10.04
CA ARG A 22 -3.57 10.01 -9.25
C ARG A 22 -2.76 10.21 -7.97
N SER A 23 -3.16 9.54 -6.91
CA SER A 23 -2.37 9.44 -5.69
C SER A 23 -1.74 8.06 -5.61
N ILE A 24 -0.53 7.98 -5.07
CA ILE A 24 0.18 6.74 -4.84
C ILE A 24 0.60 6.69 -3.37
N VAL A 25 0.13 5.68 -2.65
CA VAL A 25 0.55 5.41 -1.28
C VAL A 25 1.73 4.45 -1.30
N LYS A 26 2.76 4.73 -0.49
CA LYS A 26 3.89 3.82 -0.28
C LYS A 26 3.73 3.12 1.05
N LEU A 27 3.75 1.78 1.02
CA LEU A 27 3.67 0.89 2.15
C LEU A 27 5.00 0.15 2.34
N VAL A 28 5.46 0.00 3.58
CA VAL A 28 6.64 -0.81 3.94
C VAL A 28 6.25 -1.90 4.93
N TRP A 29 6.89 -3.06 4.87
CA TRP A 29 6.63 -4.14 5.82
C TRP A 29 7.21 -3.78 7.19
N THR A 30 6.48 -4.08 8.26
CA THR A 30 6.91 -3.76 9.62
C THR A 30 8.16 -4.51 10.05
N GLN A 31 8.36 -5.70 9.48
CA GLN A 31 9.47 -6.60 9.80
C GLN A 31 10.63 -6.50 8.81
N ASP A 32 10.42 -5.87 7.65
CA ASP A 32 11.40 -5.70 6.58
C ASP A 32 11.14 -4.36 5.86
N PRO A 33 11.80 -3.28 6.30
CA PRO A 33 11.60 -1.95 5.70
C PRO A 33 12.11 -1.82 4.26
N GLU A 34 12.98 -2.73 3.81
CA GLU A 34 13.46 -2.77 2.41
C GLU A 34 12.36 -3.29 1.49
N LYS A 35 11.52 -4.21 2.00
CA LYS A 35 10.32 -4.64 1.31
C LYS A 35 9.26 -3.52 1.33
N SER A 36 8.86 -3.09 0.13
CA SER A 36 7.85 -2.05 -0.04
C SER A 36 6.94 -2.30 -1.24
N VAL A 37 5.76 -1.71 -1.20
CA VAL A 37 4.79 -1.72 -2.30
C VAL A 37 4.21 -0.32 -2.44
N ALA A 38 4.04 0.12 -3.68
CA ALA A 38 3.41 1.38 -4.00
C ALA A 38 2.09 1.09 -4.72
N LEU A 39 0.99 1.64 -4.20
CA LEU A 39 -0.34 1.35 -4.69
C LEU A 39 -1.08 2.63 -5.06
N PRO A 40 -1.84 2.62 -6.17
CA PRO A 40 -2.73 3.73 -6.49
C PRO A 40 -3.85 3.80 -5.45
N VAL A 41 -4.18 5.02 -5.03
CA VAL A 41 -5.34 5.35 -4.19
C VAL A 41 -6.09 6.53 -4.82
N PRO A 42 -7.37 6.76 -4.46
CA PRO A 42 -8.14 7.87 -5.01
C PRO A 42 -7.40 9.21 -4.91
N PHE A 43 -7.48 10.00 -5.98
CA PHE A 43 -6.89 11.33 -6.00
C PHE A 43 -7.63 12.26 -5.04
N GLY A 44 -6.89 13.01 -4.23
CA GLY A 44 -7.47 13.92 -3.24
C GLY A 44 -8.10 13.24 -2.02
N CYS A 45 -7.85 11.95 -1.76
CA CYS A 45 -8.24 11.34 -0.47
C CYS A 45 -7.58 12.09 0.70
N SER A 46 -8.32 12.26 1.79
CA SER A 46 -7.81 12.91 2.99
C SER A 46 -6.78 12.01 3.68
N LEU A 47 -5.90 12.59 4.50
CA LEU A 47 -4.93 11.81 5.28
C LEU A 47 -5.61 10.81 6.23
N ASP A 48 -6.81 11.15 6.70
CA ASP A 48 -7.61 10.27 7.57
C ASP A 48 -8.12 9.04 6.79
N ASP A 49 -8.48 9.22 5.51
CA ASP A 49 -8.98 8.14 4.63
C ASP A 49 -7.86 7.31 3.99
N VAL A 50 -6.63 7.86 3.91
CA VAL A 50 -5.48 7.21 3.23
C VAL A 50 -5.20 5.81 3.78
N ARG A 51 -5.41 5.60 5.08
CA ARG A 51 -5.21 4.28 5.69
C ARG A 51 -6.22 3.26 5.16
N ASP A 52 -7.49 3.62 5.13
CA ASP A 52 -8.58 2.73 4.70
C ASP A 52 -8.47 2.47 3.20
N GLU A 53 -8.15 3.48 2.40
CA GLU A 53 -7.93 3.34 0.95
C GLU A 53 -6.67 2.52 0.64
N ALA A 54 -5.59 2.68 1.41
CA ALA A 54 -4.41 1.83 1.29
C ALA A 54 -4.71 0.37 1.63
N GLU A 55 -5.53 0.11 2.65
CA GLU A 55 -5.94 -1.24 3.00
C GLU A 55 -6.80 -1.87 1.89
N LYS A 56 -7.77 -1.13 1.35
CA LYS A 56 -8.58 -1.59 0.21
C LYS A 56 -7.70 -1.91 -1.00
N ALA A 57 -6.78 -1.02 -1.36
CA ALA A 57 -5.85 -1.22 -2.46
C ALA A 57 -4.95 -2.45 -2.24
N LEU A 58 -4.46 -2.65 -1.01
CA LEU A 58 -3.64 -3.81 -0.68
C LEU A 58 -4.41 -5.13 -0.78
N ARG A 59 -5.65 -5.15 -0.30
CA ARG A 59 -6.54 -6.32 -0.43
C ARG A 59 -6.85 -6.63 -1.90
N ALA A 60 -7.09 -5.60 -2.71
CA ALA A 60 -7.29 -5.75 -4.15
C ALA A 60 -6.04 -6.33 -4.84
N LEU A 61 -4.85 -5.79 -4.55
CA LEU A 61 -3.59 -6.32 -5.08
C LEU A 61 -3.38 -7.78 -4.68
N SER A 62 -3.65 -8.13 -3.42
CA SER A 62 -3.54 -9.51 -2.94
C SER A 62 -4.46 -10.47 -3.71
N ALA A 63 -5.68 -10.05 -4.03
CA ALA A 63 -6.62 -10.86 -4.81
C ALA A 63 -6.17 -10.99 -6.28
N GLU A 64 -5.70 -9.89 -6.88
CA GLU A 64 -5.19 -9.88 -8.26
C GLU A 64 -3.97 -10.79 -8.39
N THR A 65 -2.96 -10.60 -7.54
CA THR A 65 -1.71 -11.38 -7.56
C THR A 65 -1.90 -12.86 -7.30
N ALA A 66 -2.95 -13.27 -6.59
CA ALA A 66 -3.29 -14.68 -6.42
C ALA A 66 -3.70 -15.37 -7.73
N ALA A 67 -4.19 -14.60 -8.71
CA ALA A 67 -4.60 -15.09 -10.03
C ALA A 67 -3.53 -14.88 -11.11
N LEU A 68 -2.47 -14.12 -10.83
CA LEU A 68 -1.41 -13.83 -11.79
C LEU A 68 -0.42 -14.99 -11.91
N VAL A 69 0.06 -15.20 -13.13
CA VAL A 69 1.14 -16.15 -13.43
C VAL A 69 2.38 -15.34 -13.80
N VAL A 70 3.53 -15.74 -13.27
CA VAL A 70 4.81 -15.12 -13.67
C VAL A 70 5.13 -15.58 -15.09
N GLY A 71 5.15 -14.64 -16.03
CA GLY A 71 5.57 -14.89 -17.40
C GLY A 71 7.08 -15.09 -17.50
N SER A 72 7.50 -16.01 -18.37
CA SER A 72 8.89 -16.30 -18.73
C SER A 72 9.37 -15.46 -19.91
#